data_AF-A0A835JPI1-F1
#
_entry.id   AF-A0A835JPI1-F1
#
_cell.length_a   1.000
_cell.length_b   1.000
_cell.length_c   1.000
_cell.angle_alpha   90.00
_cell.angle_beta   90.00
_cell.angle_gamma   90.00
#
_symmetry.space_group_name_H-M   'P 1'
#
loop_
_entity.id
_entity.type
_entity.pdbx_description
1 polymer ?
#
loop_
_entity_poly.entity_id
_entity_poly.type
_entity_poly.pdbx_seq_one_letter_code
_entity_poly.pdbx_strand_id
1 'polypeptide(L)'
;MLSFTNILRCQRRRIESPVRIFIRNLHRDPVPMPWEKPHIGWTKLNFDGSCKDSAGKASFGGVFRNHEAEFILCYAESIGRTTIVIAELAALQRGLELVLENGWSNVWLEGDSKSLVDINVEKKLVSVTKHIDKLAT
;
A
#
# COMPACT_ATOMS: atom_id res chain seq x y z
N MET A 1 20.28 -10.05 -22.97
CA MET A 1 19.40 -11.24 -23.00
C MET A 1 19.23 -11.70 -21.54
N LEU A 2 17.98 -11.82 -21.11
CA LEU A 2 17.49 -11.83 -19.72
C LEU A 2 18.05 -12.99 -18.86
N SER A 3 18.18 -12.80 -17.54
CA SER A 3 17.34 -13.44 -16.50
C SER A 3 18.26 -14.28 -15.59
N PHE A 4 18.13 -14.44 -14.27
CA PHE A 4 16.98 -14.54 -13.39
C PHE A 4 17.28 -13.97 -12.00
N THR A 5 16.25 -13.37 -11.41
CA THR A 5 16.07 -13.00 -10.01
C THR A 5 16.20 -14.19 -9.07
N ASN A 6 17.06 -14.08 -8.05
CA ASN A 6 17.01 -14.92 -6.85
C ASN A 6 16.39 -14.11 -5.70
N ILE A 7 15.06 -14.04 -5.66
CA ILE A 7 14.34 -13.62 -4.46
C ILE A 7 14.24 -14.84 -3.55
N LEU A 8 15.03 -14.84 -2.47
CA LEU A 8 14.95 -15.84 -1.40
C LEU A 8 13.56 -15.75 -0.74
N ARG A 9 12.66 -16.69 -1.10
CA ARG A 9 11.47 -17.00 -0.30
C ARG A 9 11.92 -17.68 1.00
N CYS A 10 11.92 -16.93 2.10
CA CYS A 10 12.00 -17.50 3.44
C CYS A 10 10.65 -18.15 3.80
N GLN A 11 10.47 -19.42 3.47
CA GLN A 11 9.33 -20.20 3.95
C GLN A 11 9.57 -20.65 5.40
N ARG A 12 9.12 -19.85 6.36
CA ARG A 12 9.03 -20.24 7.76
C ARG A 12 7.66 -20.92 7.98
N ARG A 13 7.59 -22.26 7.97
CA ARG A 13 6.40 -22.98 8.43
C ARG A 13 6.15 -22.63 9.89
N ARG A 14 5.09 -21.87 10.17
CA ARG A 14 4.69 -21.48 11.53
C ARG A 14 3.49 -22.35 11.90
N ILE A 15 3.62 -23.15 12.95
CA ILE A 15 2.50 -23.89 13.56
C ILE A 15 1.57 -22.83 14.18
N GLU A 16 0.33 -22.70 13.70
CA GLU A 16 -0.61 -21.69 14.20
C GLU A 16 -1.29 -22.18 15.49
N SER A 17 -1.34 -21.33 16.51
CA SER A 17 -2.02 -21.64 17.78
C SER A 17 -3.55 -21.61 17.60
N PRO A 18 -4.32 -22.35 18.42
CA PRO A 18 -5.79 -22.32 18.37
C PRO A 18 -6.38 -20.91 18.53
N VAL A 19 -5.68 -20.05 19.28
CA VAL A 19 -6.05 -18.63 19.47
C VAL A 19 -5.94 -17.85 18.15
N ARG A 20 -4.93 -18.13 17.31
CA ARG A 20 -4.81 -17.51 15.98
C ARG A 20 -5.92 -17.94 15.03
N ILE A 21 -6.32 -19.21 15.08
CA ILE A 21 -7.45 -19.74 14.31
C ILE A 21 -8.75 -19.02 14.72
N PHE A 22 -8.95 -18.81 16.03
CA PHE A 22 -10.12 -18.12 16.54
C PHE A 22 -10.16 -16.64 16.15
N ILE A 23 -9.03 -15.92 16.22
CA ILE A 23 -8.92 -14.53 15.74
C ILE A 23 -9.23 -14.46 14.24
N ARG A 24 -8.73 -15.40 13.44
CA ARG A 24 -8.95 -15.46 11.98
C ARG A 24 -10.43 -15.61 11.63
N ASN A 25 -11.21 -16.32 12.45
CA ASN A 25 -12.64 -16.52 12.27
C ASN A 25 -13.52 -15.34 12.73
N LEU A 26 -12.94 -14.35 13.42
CA LEU A 26 -13.60 -13.07 13.76
C LEU A 26 -13.46 -12.01 12.66
N HIS A 27 -12.68 -12.29 11.61
CA HIS A 27 -12.65 -11.41 10.44
C HIS A 27 -13.99 -11.52 9.72
N ARG A 28 -14.72 -10.39 9.61
CA ARG A 28 -15.82 -10.26 8.64
C ARG A 28 -15.34 -10.80 7.29
N ASP A 29 -16.22 -11.50 6.58
CA ASP A 29 -15.93 -12.00 5.25
C ASP A 29 -15.26 -10.88 4.42
N PRO A 30 -14.08 -11.13 3.86
CA PRO A 30 -13.38 -10.12 3.08
C PRO A 30 -14.26 -9.75 1.90
N VAL A 31 -14.71 -8.49 1.86
CA VAL A 31 -15.43 -7.95 0.70
C VAL A 31 -14.45 -8.01 -0.48
N PRO A 32 -14.76 -8.75 -1.55
CA PRO A 32 -13.90 -8.82 -2.71
C PRO A 32 -13.84 -7.44 -3.36
N MET A 33 -12.72 -6.76 -3.19
CA MET A 33 -12.43 -5.49 -3.85
C MET A 33 -11.44 -5.80 -4.99
N PRO A 34 -11.92 -6.03 -6.23
CA PRO A 34 -11.02 -6.27 -7.34
C PRO A 34 -10.17 -5.02 -7.57
N TRP A 35 -8.88 -5.22 -7.83
CA TRP A 35 -8.00 -4.13 -8.21
C TRP A 35 -8.50 -3.51 -9.53
N GLU A 36 -8.63 -2.19 -9.54
CA GLU A 36 -9.08 -1.44 -10.71
C GLU A 36 -7.91 -0.66 -11.33
N LYS A 37 -7.78 -0.67 -12.66
CA LYS A 37 -6.78 0.14 -13.34
C LYS A 37 -7.20 1.62 -13.38
N PRO A 38 -6.26 2.57 -13.36
CA PRO A 38 -6.61 3.99 -13.40
C PRO A 38 -7.17 4.41 -14.77
N HIS A 39 -7.93 5.51 -14.79
CA HIS A 39 -8.46 6.10 -16.02
C HIS A 39 -7.35 6.61 -16.95
N ILE A 40 -7.66 6.77 -18.24
CA ILE A 40 -6.71 7.34 -19.22
C ILE A 40 -6.15 8.68 -18.72
N GLY A 41 -4.82 8.83 -18.80
CA GLY A 41 -4.11 10.02 -18.34
C GLY A 41 -3.85 10.08 -16.83
N TRP A 42 -4.21 9.03 -16.07
CA TRP A 42 -3.89 8.90 -14.65
C TRP A 42 -2.78 7.88 -14.41
N THR A 43 -1.99 8.15 -13.38
CA THR A 43 -1.00 7.22 -12.82
C THR A 43 -1.51 6.70 -11.48
N LYS A 44 -1.52 5.39 -11.26
CA LYS A 44 -1.85 4.81 -9.94
C LYS A 44 -0.58 4.59 -9.13
N LEU A 45 -0.55 5.08 -7.89
CA LEU A 45 0.44 4.77 -6.88
C LEU A 45 -0.17 3.84 -5.83
N ASN A 46 0.30 2.59 -5.83
CA ASN A 46 0.06 1.64 -4.74
C ASN A 46 1.22 1.77 -3.74
N PHE A 47 0.96 2.09 -2.47
CA PHE A 47 2.00 2.22 -1.44
C PHE A 47 1.70 1.37 -0.21
N ASP A 48 2.74 0.92 0.48
CA ASP A 48 2.60 0.09 1.69
C ASP A 48 3.79 0.30 2.65
N GLY A 49 3.48 0.27 3.94
CA GLY A 49 4.45 0.28 5.03
C GLY A 49 4.45 -1.05 5.77
N SER A 50 5.62 -1.55 6.14
CA SER A 50 5.76 -2.79 6.90
C SER A 50 6.57 -2.56 8.17
N CYS A 51 6.12 -3.10 9.31
CA CYS A 51 6.84 -3.07 10.57
C CYS A 51 6.77 -4.42 11.28
N LYS A 52 7.89 -4.84 11.89
CA LYS A 52 7.95 -6.05 12.73
C LYS A 52 7.71 -5.69 14.20
N ASP A 53 6.55 -6.12 14.73
CA ASP A 53 6.09 -5.85 16.10
C ASP A 53 7.15 -6.03 17.20
N SER A 54 7.93 -7.10 17.16
CA SER A 54 8.87 -7.45 18.23
C SER A 54 10.18 -6.66 18.20
N ALA A 55 10.53 -6.04 17.07
CA ALA A 55 11.84 -5.40 16.87
C ALA A 55 11.74 -3.94 16.45
N GLY A 56 10.54 -3.46 16.11
CA GLY A 56 10.26 -2.15 15.53
C GLY A 56 10.85 -1.94 14.14
N LYS A 57 11.55 -2.93 13.57
CA LYS A 57 12.20 -2.80 12.26
C LYS A 57 11.14 -2.60 11.19
N ALA A 58 11.25 -1.50 10.46
CA ALA A 58 10.28 -1.10 9.47
C ALA A 58 10.93 -0.80 8.11
N SER A 59 10.12 -0.95 7.08
CA SER A 59 10.41 -0.64 5.70
C SER A 59 9.15 -0.13 5.03
N PHE A 60 9.30 0.52 3.90
CA PHE A 60 8.17 1.02 3.11
C PHE A 60 8.47 0.87 1.63
N GLY A 61 7.44 1.01 0.80
CA GLY A 61 7.61 1.05 -0.64
C GLY A 61 6.34 1.41 -1.38
N GLY A 62 6.46 1.44 -2.71
CA GLY A 62 5.33 1.68 -3.58
C GLY A 62 5.63 1.36 -5.03
N VAL A 63 4.55 1.24 -5.81
CA VAL A 63 4.56 0.89 -7.23
C VAL A 63 3.66 1.84 -7.99
N PHE A 64 4.20 2.42 -9.06
CA PHE A 64 3.48 3.22 -10.02
C PHE A 64 3.06 2.40 -11.24
N ARG A 65 1.81 2.60 -11.67
CA ARG A 65 1.26 2.01 -12.90
C ARG A 65 0.53 3.05 -13.75
N ASN A 66 0.59 2.89 -15.07
CA ASN A 66 -0.16 3.73 -16.00
C ASN A 66 -1.63 3.26 -16.14
N HIS A 67 -2.39 3.95 -16.99
CA HIS A 67 -3.79 3.64 -17.32
C HIS A 67 -4.01 2.31 -18.06
N GLU A 68 -2.95 1.72 -18.60
CA GLU A 68 -2.94 0.38 -19.18
C GLU A 68 -2.58 -0.69 -18.13
N ALA A 69 -2.44 -0.30 -16.86
CA ALA A 69 -1.95 -1.13 -15.75
C ALA A 69 -0.48 -1.56 -15.89
N GLU A 70 0.27 -0.97 -16.80
CA GLU A 70 1.68 -1.28 -16.99
C GLU A 70 2.52 -0.67 -15.88
N PHE A 71 3.56 -1.38 -15.49
CA PHE A 71 4.54 -0.91 -14.52
C PHE A 71 5.33 0.28 -15.07
N ILE A 72 5.46 1.33 -14.26
CA ILE A 72 6.30 2.50 -14.57
C ILE A 72 7.56 2.51 -13.71
N LEU A 73 7.37 2.48 -12.38
CA LEU A 73 8.44 2.69 -11.39
C LEU A 73 8.05 2.06 -10.06
N CYS A 74 9.03 1.67 -9.24
CA CYS A 74 8.82 1.32 -7.83
C CYS A 74 9.95 1.84 -6.95
N TYR A 75 9.67 1.91 -5.64
CA TYR A 75 10.63 2.23 -4.60
C TYR A 75 10.42 1.29 -3.40
N ALA A 76 11.49 1.02 -2.67
CA ALA A 76 11.46 0.25 -1.44
C ALA A 76 12.67 0.62 -0.57
N GLU A 77 12.42 1.01 0.68
CA GLU A 77 13.45 1.51 1.59
C GLU A 77 13.24 1.00 3.02
N SER A 78 14.33 0.88 3.77
CA SER A 78 14.27 0.60 5.22
C SER A 78 14.35 1.89 6.01
N ILE A 79 13.44 2.11 6.96
CA ILE A 79 13.38 3.33 7.78
C ILE A 79 13.82 3.08 9.23
N GLY A 80 14.60 2.03 9.44
CA GLY A 80 15.12 1.68 10.77
C GLY A 80 14.02 1.19 11.70
N ARG A 81 13.95 1.74 12.91
CA ARG A 81 12.98 1.34 13.94
C ARG A 81 11.89 2.40 14.10
N THR A 82 10.65 2.04 13.78
CA THR A 82 9.50 2.95 13.90
C THR A 82 8.18 2.18 13.97
N THR A 83 7.06 2.88 14.01
CA THR A 83 5.70 2.30 14.05
C THR A 83 5.21 1.97 12.63
N ILE A 84 4.21 1.09 12.54
CA ILE A 84 3.54 0.78 11.26
C ILE A 84 2.96 2.05 10.60
N VAL A 85 2.39 2.96 11.39
CA VAL A 85 1.82 4.23 10.89
C VAL A 85 2.88 5.11 10.24
N ILE A 86 4.06 5.21 10.84
CA ILE A 86 5.16 6.00 10.26
C ILE A 86 5.70 5.33 8.98
N ALA A 87 5.76 3.99 8.94
CA ALA A 87 6.16 3.28 7.72
C ALA A 87 5.18 3.54 6.57
N GLU A 88 3.88 3.50 6.83
CA GLU A 88 2.82 3.79 5.86
C GLU A 88 2.84 5.25 5.38
N LEU A 89 3.04 6.21 6.29
CA LEU A 89 3.22 7.62 5.92
C LEU A 89 4.49 7.86 5.10
N ALA A 90 5.60 7.20 5.46
CA ALA A 90 6.85 7.30 4.71
C ALA A 90 6.70 6.71 3.30
N ALA A 91 5.95 5.62 3.16
CA ALA A 91 5.58 5.06 1.87
C ALA A 91 4.87 6.10 1.00
N LEU A 92 3.81 6.73 1.52
CA LEU A 92 3.07 7.75 0.80
C LEU A 92 3.92 8.98 0.48
N GLN A 93 4.66 9.49 1.46
CA GLN A 93 5.50 10.68 1.30
C GLN A 93 6.51 10.50 0.16
N ARG A 94 7.26 9.39 0.18
CA ARG A 94 8.24 9.12 -0.87
C ARG A 94 7.59 8.97 -2.26
N GLY A 95 6.40 8.38 -2.29
CA GLY A 95 5.60 8.31 -3.52
C GLY A 95 5.20 9.69 -4.04
N LEU A 96 4.74 10.61 -3.18
CA LEU A 96 4.39 11.96 -3.59
C LEU A 96 5.61 12.78 -4.05
N GLU A 97 6.78 12.59 -3.44
CA GLU A 97 8.03 13.18 -3.92
C GLU A 97 8.32 12.72 -5.36
N LEU A 98 8.23 11.41 -5.62
CA LEU A 98 8.42 10.85 -6.96
C LEU A 98 7.38 11.35 -7.96
N VAL A 99 6.13 11.58 -7.54
CA VAL A 99 5.10 12.20 -8.38
C VAL A 99 5.53 13.59 -8.84
N LEU A 100 6.04 14.42 -7.93
CA LEU A 100 6.51 15.77 -8.23
C LEU A 100 7.77 15.75 -9.10
N GLU A 101 8.73 14.88 -8.78
CA GLU A 101 9.97 14.71 -9.54
C GLU A 101 9.71 14.29 -11.01
N ASN A 102 8.65 13.50 -11.25
CA ASN A 102 8.28 13.03 -12.59
C ASN A 102 7.23 13.91 -13.31
N GLY A 103 6.76 14.98 -12.66
CA GLY A 103 5.77 15.89 -13.24
C GLY A 103 4.39 15.26 -13.49
N TRP A 104 4.01 14.21 -12.73
CA TRP A 104 2.69 13.60 -12.86
C TRP A 104 1.63 14.46 -12.17
N SER A 105 0.61 14.87 -12.92
CA SER A 105 -0.45 15.77 -12.44
C SER A 105 -1.71 15.06 -11.97
N ASN A 106 -2.01 13.87 -12.51
CA ASN A 106 -3.20 13.08 -12.18
C ASN A 106 -2.80 11.75 -11.55
N VAL A 107 -2.92 11.64 -10.23
CA VAL A 107 -2.46 10.46 -9.48
C VAL A 107 -3.57 9.86 -8.63
N TRP A 108 -3.79 8.56 -8.81
CA TRP A 108 -4.66 7.75 -7.97
C TRP A 108 -3.82 7.06 -6.89
N LEU A 109 -4.03 7.44 -5.62
CA LEU A 109 -3.35 6.83 -4.48
C LEU A 109 -4.14 5.65 -3.91
N GLU A 110 -3.47 4.55 -3.59
CA GLU A 110 -4.07 3.35 -3.00
C GLU A 110 -3.09 2.72 -1.99
N GLY A 111 -3.56 2.44 -0.77
CA GLY A 111 -2.77 1.82 0.30
C GLY A 111 -3.65 1.02 1.27
N ASP A 112 -3.04 0.11 2.03
CA ASP A 112 -3.74 -0.92 2.83
C ASP A 112 -4.06 -0.46 4.27
N SER A 113 -3.63 0.72 4.69
CA SER A 113 -3.80 1.19 6.06
C SER A 113 -5.14 1.88 6.29
N LYS A 114 -6.06 1.16 6.93
CA LYS A 114 -7.31 1.70 7.50
C LYS A 114 -7.08 2.95 8.37
N SER A 115 -5.93 3.00 9.07
CA SER A 115 -5.52 4.10 9.95
C SER A 115 -5.16 5.39 9.20
N LEU A 116 -4.65 5.31 7.96
CA LEU A 116 -4.35 6.51 7.16
C LEU A 116 -5.61 7.10 6.53
N VAL A 117 -6.60 6.27 6.23
CA VAL A 117 -7.90 6.69 5.67
C VAL A 117 -8.70 7.58 6.65
N ASP A 118 -8.43 7.46 7.95
CA ASP A 118 -9.04 8.27 9.02
C ASP A 118 -8.26 9.55 9.36
N ILE A 119 -7.02 9.69 8.89
CA ILE A 119 -6.27 10.94 8.98
C ILE A 119 -6.81 11.87 7.90
N ASN A 120 -7.77 12.72 8.27
CA ASN A 120 -8.25 13.83 7.46
C ASN A 120 -7.07 14.76 7.13
N VAL A 121 -6.36 14.47 6.04
CA VAL A 121 -5.51 15.45 5.38
C VAL A 121 -6.45 16.52 4.85
N GLU A 122 -6.39 17.72 5.41
CA GLU A 122 -7.20 18.85 4.97
C GLU A 122 -7.13 18.94 3.45
N LYS A 123 -8.31 18.79 2.84
CA LYS A 123 -8.53 18.70 1.40
C LYS A 123 -7.88 19.90 0.73
N LYS A 124 -6.75 19.68 0.04
CA LYS A 124 -6.39 20.60 -1.03
C LYS A 124 -5.78 20.05 -2.30
N LEU A 125 -5.34 18.79 -2.40
CA LEU A 125 -4.81 18.33 -3.71
C LEU A 125 -4.75 16.81 -3.95
N VAL A 126 -5.59 16.03 -3.27
CA VAL A 126 -5.61 14.57 -3.49
C VAL A 126 -7.04 14.08 -3.46
N SER A 127 -7.54 13.56 -4.59
CA SER A 127 -8.74 12.72 -4.60
C SER A 127 -8.37 11.37 -3.97
N VAL A 128 -8.38 11.31 -2.64
CA VAL A 128 -8.46 10.03 -1.94
C VAL A 128 -9.89 9.55 -2.13
N THR A 129 -10.13 8.67 -3.09
CA THR A 129 -11.45 8.09 -3.29
C THR A 129 -11.75 7.16 -2.12
N LYS A 130 -12.51 7.64 -1.13
CA LYS A 130 -13.24 6.77 -0.20
C LYS A 130 -14.42 6.19 -0.99
N HIS A 131 -14.32 4.97 -1.49
CA HIS A 131 -15.49 4.24 -2.00
C HIS A 131 -16.24 3.58 -0.83
N ILE A 132 -16.78 4.38 0.10
CA ILE A 132 -17.63 3.90 1.21
C ILE A 132 -19.08 4.42 1.09
N ASP A 133 -19.56 4.80 -0.11
CA ASP A 133 -20.94 5.31 -0.28
C ASP A 133 -21.83 4.47 -1.24
N LYS A 134 -21.66 3.15 -1.29
CA LYS A 134 -22.56 2.27 -2.08
C LYS A 134 -23.42 1.29 -1.26
N LEU A 135 -23.58 1.51 0.05
CA LEU A 135 -24.41 0.64 0.91
C LEU A 135 -25.52 1.38 1.66
N ALA A 136 -26.03 2.48 1.09
CA ALA A 136 -27.29 3.09 1.53
C ALA A 136 -28.33 3.03 0.40
N THR A 137 -28.80 1.83 0.08
CA THR A 137 -30.16 1.60 -0.44
C THR A 137 -30.59 0.20 -0.01
#